data_AF-A0A7S0H391-F1
#
_entry.id   AF-A0A7S0H391-F1
#
_cell.length_a   1.000
_cell.length_b   1.000
_cell.length_c   1.000
_cell.angle_alpha   90.00
_cell.angle_beta   90.00
_cell.angle_gamma   90.00
#
_symmetry.space_group_name_H-M   'P 1'
#
loop_
_entity.id
_entity.type
_entity.pdbx_description
1 polymer ?
#
loop_
_entity_poly.entity_id
_entity_poly.type
_entity_poly.pdbx_seq_one_letter_code
_entity_poly.pdbx_strand_id
1 'polypeptide(L)'
;DYFNGKDLNRGVDPDEAVAYGAAILGGSIAGETGKASDILVLDVTPMSLGIETMGGVMTTLIQRDSVIPAQKSQVFSTSTDNQPSVKIKVFQGERALTKDNLFLGEFELGGIPPAPRGVPQIEVTFTLDSDGILSVNAQDK
;
A
#
# COMPACT_ATOMS: atom_id res chain seq x y z
N ASP A 1 -5.72 10.03 -32.40
CA ASP A 1 -5.30 8.61 -32.54
C ASP A 1 -5.37 7.83 -31.24
N TYR A 2 -4.59 8.15 -30.20
CA TYR A 2 -4.59 7.37 -28.95
C TYR A 2 -5.96 7.26 -28.26
N PHE A 3 -6.76 8.32 -28.25
CA PHE A 3 -8.10 8.35 -27.63
C PHE A 3 -9.26 8.25 -28.63
N ASN A 4 -9.04 7.68 -29.82
CA ASN A 4 -10.09 7.47 -30.84
C ASN A 4 -10.93 8.72 -31.17
N GLY A 5 -10.32 9.90 -31.16
CA GLY A 5 -10.99 11.15 -31.50
C GLY A 5 -11.82 11.79 -30.39
N LYS A 6 -11.71 11.31 -29.13
CA LYS A 6 -12.33 11.99 -27.98
C LYS A 6 -11.71 13.38 -27.78
N ASP A 7 -12.57 14.37 -27.56
CA ASP A 7 -12.15 15.74 -27.29
C ASP A 7 -11.39 15.85 -25.97
N LEU A 8 -10.31 16.63 -26.00
CA LEU A 8 -9.50 16.94 -24.83
C LEU A 8 -10.18 18.04 -24.00
N ASN A 9 -10.21 17.87 -22.69
CA ASN A 9 -10.67 18.95 -21.80
C ASN A 9 -9.55 20.00 -21.65
N ARG A 10 -9.85 21.24 -22.01
CA ARG A 10 -8.97 22.41 -21.91
C ARG A 10 -9.66 23.61 -21.24
N GLY A 11 -10.71 23.34 -20.45
CA GLY A 11 -11.55 24.37 -19.83
C GLY A 11 -10.96 25.03 -18.59
N VAL A 12 -9.82 24.54 -18.10
CA VAL A 12 -9.08 25.07 -16.94
C VAL A 12 -7.65 25.34 -17.39
N ASP A 13 -7.06 26.42 -16.87
CA ASP A 13 -5.66 26.76 -17.13
C ASP A 13 -4.75 25.61 -16.65
N PRO A 14 -3.91 25.02 -17.52
CA PRO A 14 -3.02 23.92 -17.14
C PRO A 14 -2.02 24.31 -16.04
N ASP A 15 -1.67 25.59 -15.91
CA ASP A 15 -0.71 26.07 -14.91
C ASP A 15 -1.38 26.21 -13.52
N GLU A 16 -2.71 26.30 -13.46
CA GLU A 16 -3.47 26.49 -12.21
C GLU A 16 -4.30 25.27 -11.80
N ALA A 17 -4.55 24.32 -12.71
CA ALA A 17 -5.51 23.23 -12.52
C ALA A 17 -5.26 22.41 -11.24
N VAL A 18 -4.00 22.11 -10.91
CA VAL A 18 -3.65 21.34 -9.70
C VAL A 18 -3.94 22.14 -8.44
N ALA A 19 -3.52 23.40 -8.39
CA ALA A 19 -3.76 24.27 -7.23
C ALA A 19 -5.26 24.54 -7.03
N TYR A 20 -6.01 24.74 -8.12
CA TYR A 20 -7.45 24.95 -8.09
C TYR A 20 -8.19 23.72 -7.53
N GLY A 21 -7.88 22.52 -8.01
CA GLY A 21 -8.46 21.28 -7.50
C GLY A 21 -8.14 21.02 -6.03
N ALA A 22 -6.89 21.25 -5.62
CA ALA A 22 -6.48 21.12 -4.22
C ALA A 22 -7.20 22.12 -3.30
N ALA A 23 -7.42 23.36 -3.76
CA ALA A 23 -8.16 24.37 -2.99
C ALA A 23 -9.63 23.97 -2.78
N ILE A 24 -10.28 23.42 -3.81
CA ILE A 24 -11.66 22.89 -3.71
C ILE A 24 -11.74 21.75 -2.69
N LEU A 25 -10.80 20.80 -2.76
CA LEU A 25 -10.74 19.68 -1.81
C LEU A 25 -10.47 20.17 -0.39
N GLY A 26 -9.57 21.14 -0.22
CA GLY A 26 -9.28 21.77 1.07
C GLY A 26 -10.51 22.45 1.70
N GLY A 27 -11.27 23.21 0.90
CA GLY A 27 -12.53 23.82 1.36
C GLY A 27 -13.59 22.79 1.77
N SER A 28 -13.68 21.67 1.03
CA SER A 28 -14.56 20.55 1.35
C SER A 28 -14.21 19.91 2.71
N ILE A 29 -12.93 19.59 2.93
CA ILE A 29 -12.43 18.99 4.18
C ILE A 29 -12.59 19.97 5.36
N ALA A 30 -12.46 21.28 5.13
CA ALA A 30 -12.67 22.32 6.14
C ALA A 30 -14.15 22.55 6.51
N GLY A 31 -15.09 21.88 5.83
CA GLY A 31 -16.52 21.98 6.12
C GLY A 31 -17.18 23.26 5.61
N GLU A 32 -16.62 23.91 4.57
CA GLU A 32 -17.26 25.06 3.93
C GLU A 32 -18.60 24.64 3.30
N THR A 33 -19.64 25.45 3.52
CA THR A 33 -21.00 25.17 3.01
C THR A 33 -21.18 25.77 1.62
N GLY A 34 -21.50 24.93 0.63
CA GLY A 34 -21.64 25.33 -0.78
C GLY A 34 -21.45 24.14 -1.74
N LYS A 35 -21.16 24.40 -3.02
CA LYS A 35 -20.94 23.33 -4.05
C LYS A 35 -19.77 22.37 -3.74
N ALA A 36 -18.95 22.67 -2.72
CA ALA A 36 -17.81 21.86 -2.30
C ALA A 36 -18.17 20.74 -1.31
N SER A 37 -19.39 20.72 -0.73
CA SER A 37 -19.77 19.75 0.30
C SER A 37 -20.00 18.32 -0.24
N ASP A 38 -20.23 18.16 -1.54
CA ASP A 38 -20.67 16.89 -2.14
C ASP A 38 -19.55 16.16 -2.91
N ILE A 39 -18.29 16.52 -2.66
CA ILE A 39 -17.14 15.94 -3.36
C ILE A 39 -16.66 14.68 -2.64
N LEU A 40 -16.85 13.52 -3.30
CA LEU A 40 -16.20 12.28 -2.90
C LEU A 40 -14.97 12.06 -3.78
N VAL A 41 -13.78 12.06 -3.15
CA VAL A 41 -12.54 11.65 -3.80
C VAL A 41 -12.23 10.22 -3.39
N LEU A 42 -12.12 9.32 -4.37
CA LEU A 42 -11.62 7.97 -4.18
C LEU A 42 -10.24 7.90 -4.83
N ASP A 43 -9.21 7.70 -4.02
CA ASP A 43 -7.86 7.48 -4.50
C ASP A 43 -7.50 5.99 -4.48
N VAL A 44 -6.48 5.61 -5.23
CA VAL A 44 -6.05 4.23 -5.40
C VAL A 44 -4.54 4.08 -5.30
N THR A 45 -4.07 2.90 -4.92
CA THR A 45 -2.64 2.59 -4.87
C THR A 45 -2.01 2.61 -6.28
N PRO A 46 -0.92 3.35 -6.52
CA PRO A 46 -0.30 3.40 -7.84
C PRO A 46 0.47 2.12 -8.21
N MET A 47 0.93 1.38 -7.19
CA MET A 47 1.67 0.13 -7.32
C MET A 47 1.30 -0.82 -6.18
N SER A 48 1.53 -2.11 -6.43
CA SER A 48 1.35 -3.20 -5.48
C SER A 48 2.34 -3.10 -4.33
N LEU A 49 1.87 -3.39 -3.12
CA LEU A 49 2.62 -3.39 -1.87
C LEU A 49 2.63 -4.78 -1.25
N GLY A 50 3.79 -5.18 -0.73
CA GLY A 50 3.97 -6.53 -0.22
C GLY A 50 5.29 -6.74 0.49
N ILE A 51 5.57 -8.01 0.76
CA ILE A 51 6.76 -8.42 1.50
C ILE A 51 7.60 -9.44 0.72
N GLU A 52 8.86 -9.55 1.13
CA GLU A 52 9.74 -10.64 0.71
C GLU A 52 9.36 -11.96 1.40
N THR A 53 9.18 -13.01 0.62
CA THR A 53 9.08 -14.39 1.11
C THR A 53 10.27 -15.24 0.63
N MET A 54 10.29 -16.52 1.03
CA MET A 54 11.39 -17.44 0.75
C MET A 54 11.78 -17.42 -0.74
N GLY A 55 13.08 -17.27 -1.00
CA GLY A 55 13.62 -17.21 -2.36
C GLY A 55 13.63 -15.81 -3.00
N GLY A 56 13.35 -14.75 -2.24
CA GLY A 56 13.34 -13.38 -2.76
C GLY A 56 12.11 -13.08 -3.62
N VAL A 57 11.01 -13.77 -3.36
CA VAL A 57 9.75 -13.64 -4.10
C VAL A 57 8.90 -12.53 -3.47
N MET A 58 8.33 -11.69 -4.32
CA MET A 58 7.38 -10.66 -3.90
C MET A 58 6.02 -11.29 -3.61
N THR A 59 5.56 -11.23 -2.37
CA THR A 59 4.19 -11.60 -1.99
C THR A 59 3.39 -10.34 -1.72
N THR A 60 2.44 -10.05 -2.62
CA THR A 60 1.63 -8.83 -2.58
C THR A 60 0.48 -8.97 -1.58
N LEU A 61 0.32 -8.00 -0.68
CA LEU A 61 -0.82 -7.91 0.24
C LEU A 61 -1.86 -6.91 -0.25
N ILE A 62 -1.44 -5.76 -0.78
CA ILE A 62 -2.32 -4.75 -1.39
C ILE A 62 -1.94 -4.60 -2.85
N GLN A 63 -2.87 -4.91 -3.75
CA GLN A 63 -2.65 -4.81 -5.20
C GLN A 63 -2.63 -3.34 -5.63
N ARG A 64 -1.97 -3.04 -6.75
CA ARG A 64 -2.19 -1.78 -7.48
C ARG A 64 -3.67 -1.55 -7.77
N ASP A 65 -4.05 -0.29 -7.92
CA ASP A 65 -5.41 0.18 -8.17
C ASP A 65 -6.41 -0.20 -7.04
N SER A 66 -5.92 -0.54 -5.84
CA SER A 66 -6.76 -0.74 -4.66
C SER A 66 -7.19 0.60 -4.08
N VAL A 67 -8.48 0.77 -3.84
CA VAL A 67 -9.05 1.98 -3.23
C VAL A 67 -8.50 2.17 -1.81
N ILE A 68 -8.03 3.39 -1.49
CA ILE A 68 -7.62 3.78 -0.15
C ILE A 68 -8.74 4.59 0.56
N PRO A 69 -8.87 4.46 1.89
CA PRO A 69 -8.07 3.66 2.82
C PRO A 69 -8.29 2.14 2.66
N ALA A 70 -7.24 1.36 2.93
CA ALA A 70 -7.25 -0.10 2.76
C ALA A 70 -6.51 -0.83 3.88
N GLN A 71 -7.03 -1.99 4.28
CA GLN A 71 -6.34 -2.87 5.23
C GLN A 71 -6.36 -4.32 4.72
N LYS A 72 -5.20 -4.97 4.77
CA LYS A 72 -5.04 -6.40 4.40
C LYS A 72 -4.11 -7.10 5.36
N SER A 73 -4.52 -8.28 5.81
CA SER A 73 -3.74 -9.14 6.70
C SER A 73 -3.54 -10.50 6.07
N GLN A 74 -2.36 -11.07 6.24
CA GLN A 74 -2.04 -12.41 5.77
C GLN A 74 -1.12 -13.10 6.78
N VAL A 75 -1.35 -14.40 6.98
CA VAL A 75 -0.53 -15.22 7.89
C VAL A 75 0.61 -15.87 7.12
N PHE A 76 1.81 -15.76 7.69
CA PHE A 76 3.06 -16.32 7.23
C PHE A 76 3.65 -17.24 8.30
N SER A 77 4.75 -17.92 7.97
CA SER A 77 5.45 -18.79 8.91
C SER A 77 6.96 -18.74 8.72
N THR A 78 7.70 -19.35 9.64
CA THR A 78 9.16 -19.43 9.61
C THR A 78 9.66 -20.33 8.47
N SER A 79 10.82 -19.97 7.92
CA SER A 79 11.44 -20.71 6.81
C SER A 79 12.41 -21.79 7.29
N THR A 80 12.90 -21.68 8.52
CA THR A 80 13.84 -22.62 9.15
C THR A 80 13.33 -23.12 10.50
N ASP A 81 13.74 -24.32 10.90
CA ASP A 81 13.40 -24.88 12.21
C ASP A 81 14.02 -24.04 13.34
N ASN A 82 13.27 -23.85 14.42
CA ASN A 82 13.69 -23.11 15.62
C ASN A 82 14.17 -21.68 15.31
N GLN A 83 13.59 -21.04 14.29
CA GLN A 83 13.91 -19.68 13.90
C GLN A 83 13.48 -18.69 15.02
N PRO A 84 14.42 -17.95 15.65
CA PRO A 84 14.11 -17.12 16.82
C PRO A 84 13.40 -15.79 16.49
N SER A 85 13.48 -15.37 15.23
CA SER A 85 12.93 -14.11 14.74
C SER A 85 12.63 -14.14 13.24
N VAL A 86 11.66 -13.34 12.80
CA VAL A 86 11.31 -13.16 11.39
C VAL A 86 11.60 -11.74 10.97
N LYS A 87 12.41 -11.59 9.91
CA LYS A 87 12.67 -10.30 9.27
C LYS A 87 11.62 -10.05 8.20
N ILE A 88 10.92 -8.93 8.33
CA ILE A 88 9.88 -8.49 7.39
C ILE A 88 10.44 -7.33 6.59
N LYS A 89 10.64 -7.57 5.30
CA LYS A 89 11.07 -6.57 4.33
C LYS A 89 9.90 -6.17 3.46
N VAL A 90 9.66 -4.88 3.35
CA VAL A 90 8.51 -4.28 2.66
C VAL A 90 8.96 -3.72 1.33
N PHE A 91 8.20 -3.99 0.28
CA PHE A 91 8.48 -3.57 -1.09
C PHE A 91 7.26 -2.98 -1.78
N GLN A 92 7.53 -2.16 -2.80
CA GLN A 92 6.56 -1.64 -3.76
C GLN A 92 6.98 -2.01 -5.18
N GLY A 93 6.08 -2.61 -5.95
CA GLY A 93 6.33 -2.93 -7.35
C GLY A 93 5.57 -4.13 -7.90
N GLU A 94 5.65 -4.32 -9.21
CA GLU A 94 4.91 -5.35 -9.96
C GLU A 94 5.81 -6.52 -10.42
N ARG A 95 7.09 -6.54 -10.05
CA ARG A 95 8.00 -7.63 -10.43
C ARG A 95 7.84 -8.80 -9.48
N ALA A 96 8.03 -10.02 -10.01
CA ALA A 96 7.91 -11.24 -9.24
C ALA A 96 9.00 -11.41 -8.17
N LEU A 97 10.19 -10.84 -8.40
CA LEU A 97 11.32 -10.90 -7.46
C LEU A 97 11.53 -9.54 -6.79
N THR A 98 11.78 -9.56 -5.47
CA THR A 98 11.91 -8.34 -4.65
C THR A 98 13.11 -7.48 -5.03
N LYS A 99 14.19 -8.09 -5.52
CA LYS A 99 15.39 -7.38 -6.01
C LYS A 99 15.11 -6.41 -7.18
N ASP A 100 14.01 -6.62 -7.90
CA ASP A 100 13.61 -5.82 -9.07
C ASP A 100 12.48 -4.83 -8.73
N ASN A 101 12.10 -4.75 -7.44
CA ASN A 101 11.10 -3.83 -6.90
C ASN A 101 11.75 -2.77 -6.00
N LEU A 102 10.99 -1.74 -5.63
CA LEU A 102 11.44 -0.71 -4.72
C LEU A 102 11.37 -1.20 -3.27
N PHE A 103 12.49 -1.18 -2.56
CA PHE A 103 12.54 -1.45 -1.13
C PHE A 103 12.04 -0.22 -0.34
N LEU A 104 11.08 -0.43 0.56
CA LEU A 104 10.51 0.64 1.39
C LEU A 104 11.07 0.65 2.82
N GLY A 105 11.38 -0.52 3.37
CA GLY A 105 11.89 -0.64 4.73
C GLY A 105 11.87 -2.07 5.25
N GLU A 106 12.49 -2.30 6.40
CA GLU A 106 12.46 -3.59 7.09
C GLU A 106 12.38 -3.44 8.59
N PHE A 107 11.81 -4.44 9.24
CA PHE A 107 11.79 -4.59 10.70
C PHE A 107 11.81 -6.07 11.06
N GLU A 108 12.03 -6.37 12.34
CA GLU A 108 12.19 -7.73 12.84
C GLU A 108 11.21 -8.01 13.97
N LEU A 109 10.49 -9.13 13.86
CA LEU A 109 9.68 -9.70 14.93
C LEU A 109 10.49 -10.80 15.61
N GLY A 110 11.01 -10.51 16.80
CA GLY A 110 11.72 -11.48 17.63
C GLY A 110 10.82 -12.20 18.64
N GLY A 111 11.41 -13.14 19.39
CA GLY A 111 10.72 -13.82 20.49
C GLY A 111 9.87 -15.01 20.07
N ILE A 112 10.09 -15.53 18.86
CA ILE A 112 9.34 -16.68 18.31
C ILE A 112 9.78 -17.95 19.05
N PRO A 113 8.85 -18.72 19.66
CA PRO A 113 9.17 -19.96 20.33
C PRO A 113 9.83 -20.97 19.36
N PRO A 114 10.81 -21.77 19.82
CA PRO A 114 11.40 -22.83 19.01
C PRO A 114 10.33 -23.84 18.55
N ALA A 115 10.08 -23.85 17.24
CA ALA A 115 9.13 -24.75 16.60
C ALA A 115 9.66 -25.19 15.23
N PRO A 116 9.16 -26.32 14.68
CA PRO A 116 9.46 -26.70 13.29
C PRO A 116 9.05 -25.59 12.32
N ARG A 117 9.76 -25.47 11.19
CA ARG A 117 9.39 -24.54 10.12
C ARG A 117 7.93 -24.75 9.70
N GLY A 118 7.24 -23.67 9.36
CA GLY A 118 5.83 -23.74 8.95
C GLY A 118 4.82 -23.82 10.10
N VAL A 119 5.25 -23.95 11.36
CA VAL A 119 4.37 -24.02 12.53
C VAL A 119 4.04 -22.64 13.11
N PRO A 120 5.00 -21.72 13.34
CA PRO A 120 4.69 -20.38 13.84
C PRO A 120 3.72 -19.63 12.93
N GLN A 121 2.79 -18.86 13.50
CA GLN A 121 1.80 -18.11 12.74
C GLN A 121 2.05 -16.61 12.90
N ILE A 122 2.79 -16.03 11.95
CA ILE A 122 3.07 -14.60 11.92
C ILE A 122 2.01 -13.91 11.06
N GLU A 123 1.08 -13.19 11.67
CA GLU A 123 0.14 -12.33 10.94
C GLU A 123 0.81 -11.01 10.61
N VAL A 124 0.93 -10.72 9.32
CA VAL A 124 1.41 -9.42 8.81
C VAL A 124 0.22 -8.64 8.30
N THR A 125 0.09 -7.40 8.77
CA THR A 125 -1.01 -6.50 8.41
C THR A 125 -0.47 -5.23 7.77
N PHE A 126 -0.97 -4.91 6.58
CA PHE A 126 -0.74 -3.67 5.87
C PHE A 126 -1.98 -2.79 6.03
N THR A 127 -1.76 -1.56 6.47
CA THR A 127 -2.80 -0.53 6.61
C THR A 127 -2.35 0.69 5.82
N LEU A 128 -3.15 1.11 4.85
CA LEU A 128 -3.06 2.39 4.15
C LEU A 128 -4.19 3.28 4.63
N ASP A 129 -3.86 4.48 5.10
CA ASP A 129 -4.85 5.49 5.44
C ASP A 129 -5.33 6.28 4.21
N SER A 130 -6.18 7.28 4.45
CA SER A 130 -6.73 8.15 3.39
C SER A 130 -5.68 9.03 2.70
N ASP A 131 -4.54 9.25 3.35
CA ASP A 131 -3.43 10.06 2.81
C ASP A 131 -2.41 9.17 2.07
N GLY A 132 -2.63 7.85 2.05
CA GLY A 132 -1.74 6.88 1.43
C GLY A 132 -0.52 6.52 2.29
N ILE A 133 -0.53 6.84 3.59
CA ILE A 133 0.56 6.47 4.50
C ILE A 133 0.44 5.00 4.85
N LEU A 134 1.49 4.23 4.56
CA LEU A 134 1.57 2.81 4.85
C LEU A 134 2.07 2.56 6.28
N SER A 135 1.28 1.82 7.05
CA SER A 135 1.69 1.20 8.31
C SER A 135 1.72 -0.32 8.16
N VAL A 136 2.83 -0.94 8.55
CA VAL A 136 2.99 -2.40 8.54
C VAL A 136 3.19 -2.90 9.96
N ASN A 137 2.35 -3.86 10.37
CA ASN A 137 2.40 -4.49 11.68
C ASN A 137 2.60 -6.00 11.52
N ALA A 138 3.30 -6.63 12.46
CA ALA A 138 3.42 -8.07 12.53
C ALA A 138 3.21 -8.57 13.96
N GLN A 139 2.45 -9.66 14.09
CA GLN A 139 2.12 -10.27 15.36
C GLN A 139 2.24 -11.79 15.27
N ASP A 140 2.84 -12.41 16.29
CA ASP A 140 2.82 -13.87 16.49
C ASP A 140 1.48 -14.25 17.15
N LYS A 141 0.78 -15.24 16.57
CA LYS A 141 -0.54 -15.72 17.03
C LYS A 141 -0.46 -16.95 17.92
#